data_AF-A0A7W1ZVH4-F1
#
_entry.id   AF-A0A7W1ZVH4-F1
#
_cell.length_a   1.000
_cell.length_b   1.000
_cell.length_c   1.000
_cell.angle_alpha   90.00
_cell.angle_beta   90.00
_cell.angle_gamma   90.00
#
_symmetry.space_group_name_H-M   'P 1'
#
loop_
_entity.id
_entity.type
_entity.pdbx_description
1 polymer ?
#
loop_
_entity_poly.entity_id
_entity_poly.type
_entity_poly.pdbx_seq_one_letter_code
_entity_poly.pdbx_strand_id
1 'polypeptide(L)'
;MRFRYLLLILAVAASLVMGVRYLYRKASAGDGQENTLFRMIDPDSSGVHFTNTITTTDSLNIFTYEYLYNGGGVAVADFNNDGLPDLFFSGNMVPDRIYLNKGHFKFEDVTETSGINPSDSWSFGVSVADVNQDGLMDIYVCMGGPGYKKKHPDRLYINLGNFKFKESAKEYGFNDDGQSIQSLFFDYDHDGDLDMYLLKGGGFDKSPITARPIEKDGLSPNTDKLYRNDPGPGTEHPIFTDVSKEAGIMEEGYGLGVSLLDINEDGWPDIY
;
A
#
# COMPACT_ATOMS: atom_id res chain seq x y z
N MET A 1 37.24 -47.38 5.42
CA MET A 1 37.44 -45.95 5.79
C MET A 1 36.28 -45.04 5.32
N ARG A 2 35.02 -45.52 5.29
CA ARG A 2 33.82 -44.74 4.85
C ARG A 2 32.65 -44.70 5.84
N PHE A 3 32.74 -45.38 6.99
CA PHE A 3 31.64 -45.46 7.97
C PHE A 3 31.78 -44.54 9.19
N ARG A 4 32.94 -43.89 9.39
CA ARG A 4 33.16 -42.97 10.53
C ARG A 4 32.74 -41.52 10.27
N TYR A 5 32.51 -41.12 9.01
CA TYR A 5 32.09 -39.76 8.67
C TYR A 5 30.56 -39.57 8.63
N LEU A 6 29.78 -40.66 8.45
CA LEU A 6 28.32 -40.57 8.37
C LEU A 6 27.66 -40.34 9.74
N LEU A 7 28.25 -40.86 10.82
CA LEU A 7 27.76 -40.65 12.19
C LEU A 7 28.06 -39.25 12.75
N LEU A 8 29.11 -38.58 12.24
CA LEU A 8 29.43 -37.21 12.68
C LEU A 8 28.47 -36.18 12.06
N ILE A 9 28.00 -36.41 10.84
CA ILE A 9 27.09 -35.49 10.14
C ILE A 9 25.66 -35.59 10.70
N LEU A 10 25.19 -36.78 11.08
CA LEU A 10 23.88 -36.95 11.73
C LEU A 10 23.84 -36.41 13.17
N ALA A 11 24.95 -36.48 13.92
CA ALA A 11 25.02 -35.91 15.26
C ALA A 11 25.03 -34.37 15.25
N VAL A 12 25.61 -33.74 14.23
CA VAL A 12 25.62 -32.28 14.06
C VAL A 12 24.27 -31.76 13.54
N ALA A 13 23.57 -32.51 12.68
CA ALA A 13 22.24 -32.12 12.21
C ALA A 13 21.16 -32.19 13.33
N ALA A 14 21.20 -33.22 14.20
CA ALA A 14 20.23 -33.34 15.29
C ALA A 14 20.45 -32.29 16.40
N SER A 15 21.69 -31.87 16.63
CA SER A 15 22.01 -30.82 17.61
C SER A 15 21.74 -29.40 17.08
N LEU A 16 21.78 -29.18 15.77
CA LEU A 16 21.30 -27.93 15.15
C LEU A 16 19.76 -27.80 15.19
N VAL A 17 19.02 -28.87 14.92
CA VAL A 17 17.53 -28.82 14.95
C VAL A 17 16.98 -28.69 16.38
N MET A 18 17.62 -29.32 17.37
CA MET A 18 17.26 -29.09 18.78
C MET A 18 17.80 -27.74 19.31
N GLY A 19 18.95 -27.27 18.82
CA GLY A 19 19.49 -25.96 19.17
C GLY A 19 18.61 -24.80 18.70
N VAL A 20 18.05 -24.89 17.50
CA VAL A 20 17.14 -23.86 16.96
C VAL A 20 15.79 -23.86 17.69
N ARG A 21 15.25 -25.04 18.07
CA ARG A 21 14.03 -25.11 18.90
C ARG A 21 14.26 -24.65 20.35
N TYR A 22 15.45 -24.86 20.91
CA TYR A 22 15.77 -24.39 22.27
C TYR A 22 16.03 -22.88 22.30
N LEU A 23 16.65 -22.32 21.26
CA LEU A 23 16.86 -20.87 21.14
C LEU A 23 15.55 -20.10 20.96
N TYR A 24 14.58 -20.63 20.19
CA TYR A 24 13.23 -20.03 20.11
C TYR A 24 12.48 -20.08 21.46
N ARG A 25 12.69 -21.13 22.25
CA ARG A 25 11.97 -21.31 23.52
C ARG A 25 12.62 -20.59 24.71
N LYS A 26 13.91 -20.25 24.63
CA LYS A 26 14.62 -19.48 25.67
C LYS A 26 14.64 -17.97 25.41
N ALA A 27 14.41 -17.53 24.18
CA ALA A 27 14.11 -16.13 23.89
C ALA A 27 12.71 -15.70 24.41
N SER A 28 11.83 -16.64 24.76
CA SER A 28 10.51 -16.36 25.34
C SER A 28 10.37 -16.74 26.82
N ALA A 29 11.47 -17.05 27.51
CA ALA A 29 11.45 -17.45 28.92
C ALA A 29 12.46 -16.64 29.73
N GLY A 30 12.33 -15.32 29.65
CA GLY A 30 12.81 -14.39 30.67
C GLY A 30 11.62 -13.97 31.52
N ASP A 31 11.63 -14.36 32.79
CA ASP A 31 10.64 -13.99 33.81
C ASP A 31 10.87 -12.55 34.32
N GLY A 32 11.10 -11.64 33.38
CA GLY A 32 11.30 -10.22 33.61
C GLY A 32 10.56 -9.47 32.53
N GLN A 33 9.57 -8.67 32.91
CA GLN A 33 9.07 -7.61 32.04
C GLN A 33 10.24 -6.71 31.69
N GLU A 34 10.86 -6.93 30.53
CA GLU A 34 11.69 -5.90 29.93
C GLU A 34 10.77 -4.69 29.71
N ASN A 35 11.20 -3.51 30.19
CA ASN A 35 10.51 -2.25 29.94
C ASN A 35 10.64 -1.90 28.45
N THR A 36 9.89 -2.59 27.60
CA THR A 36 9.86 -2.34 26.16
C THR A 36 8.77 -1.32 25.85
N LEU A 37 9.06 -0.40 24.92
CA LEU A 37 8.06 0.55 24.42
C LEU A 37 6.99 -0.13 23.55
N PHE A 38 7.34 -1.29 22.99
CA PHE A 38 6.45 -2.10 22.17
C PHE A 38 6.34 -3.50 22.73
N ARG A 39 5.14 -4.08 22.63
CA ARG A 39 4.87 -5.48 22.96
C ARG A 39 4.35 -6.18 21.72
N MET A 40 4.82 -7.41 21.50
CA MET A 40 4.25 -8.26 20.47
C MET A 40 2.83 -8.65 20.85
N ILE A 41 1.91 -8.57 19.89
CA ILE A 41 0.55 -9.10 20.03
C ILE A 41 0.47 -10.32 19.13
N ASP A 42 0.03 -11.43 19.72
CA ASP A 42 -0.13 -12.69 19.00
C ASP A 42 -1.32 -12.61 18.00
N PRO A 43 -1.19 -13.14 16.77
CA PRO A 43 -2.27 -13.14 15.78
C PRO A 43 -3.56 -13.80 16.27
N ASP A 44 -3.51 -14.96 16.94
CA ASP A 44 -4.70 -15.62 17.48
C ASP A 44 -5.35 -14.78 18.60
N SER A 45 -4.51 -14.01 19.31
CA SER A 45 -4.96 -13.05 20.32
C SER A 45 -5.55 -11.78 19.72
N SER A 46 -5.14 -11.34 18.52
CA SER A 46 -5.66 -10.10 17.91
C SER A 46 -6.76 -10.35 16.87
N GLY A 47 -6.78 -11.50 16.21
CA GLY A 47 -7.59 -11.75 15.02
C GLY A 47 -6.98 -11.24 13.72
N VAL A 48 -5.80 -10.61 13.75
CA VAL A 48 -5.09 -10.12 12.55
C VAL A 48 -4.12 -11.19 12.05
N HIS A 49 -4.50 -11.86 10.95
CA HIS A 49 -3.71 -12.94 10.34
C HIS A 49 -3.11 -12.59 8.97
N PHE A 50 -3.29 -11.34 8.51
CA PHE A 50 -2.78 -10.92 7.21
C PHE A 50 -1.26 -11.12 7.10
N THR A 51 -0.81 -11.62 5.96
CA THR A 51 0.61 -11.70 5.61
C THR A 51 0.75 -11.49 4.11
N ASN A 52 1.48 -10.44 3.72
CA ASN A 52 1.81 -10.20 2.32
C ASN A 52 2.88 -11.21 1.85
N THR A 53 2.43 -12.38 1.41
CA THR A 53 3.31 -13.48 1.03
C THR A 53 3.70 -13.35 -0.44
N ILE A 54 4.99 -13.14 -0.71
CA ILE A 54 5.55 -13.10 -2.07
C ILE A 54 6.13 -14.48 -2.42
N THR A 55 5.66 -15.08 -3.52
CA THR A 55 6.18 -16.34 -4.04
C THR A 55 6.91 -16.13 -5.36
N THR A 56 8.21 -16.37 -5.39
CA THR A 56 9.03 -16.22 -6.59
C THR A 56 8.98 -17.45 -7.49
N THR A 57 9.12 -17.24 -8.80
CA THR A 57 9.29 -18.29 -9.80
C THR A 57 10.44 -17.95 -10.75
N ASP A 58 10.84 -18.88 -11.61
CA ASP A 58 11.84 -18.62 -12.66
C ASP A 58 11.44 -17.47 -13.59
N SER A 59 10.14 -17.22 -13.74
CA SER A 59 9.59 -16.14 -14.57
C SER A 59 9.25 -14.86 -13.79
N LEU A 60 9.06 -14.95 -12.47
CA LEU A 60 8.71 -13.84 -11.59
C LEU A 60 9.67 -13.78 -10.42
N ASN A 61 10.70 -12.95 -10.56
CA ASN A 61 11.75 -12.76 -9.58
C ASN A 61 12.29 -11.32 -9.72
N ILE A 62 13.21 -10.94 -8.83
CA ILE A 62 13.76 -9.59 -8.78
C ILE A 62 14.45 -9.14 -10.09
N PHE A 63 14.97 -10.08 -10.89
CA PHE A 63 15.61 -9.74 -12.17
C PHE A 63 14.60 -9.50 -13.29
N THR A 64 13.40 -10.08 -13.20
CA THR A 64 12.32 -9.89 -14.18
C THR A 64 11.33 -8.81 -13.76
N TYR A 65 11.25 -8.51 -12.46
CA TYR A 65 10.43 -7.46 -11.90
C TYR A 65 11.10 -6.92 -10.62
N GLU A 66 11.79 -5.78 -10.73
CA GLU A 66 12.56 -5.23 -9.60
C GLU A 66 11.69 -4.67 -8.48
N TYR A 67 10.43 -4.33 -8.77
CA TYR A 67 9.43 -3.91 -7.79
C TYR A 67 8.77 -5.09 -7.06
N LEU A 68 9.30 -6.31 -7.21
CA LEU A 68 8.75 -7.53 -6.60
C LEU A 68 8.56 -7.43 -5.07
N TYR A 69 9.39 -6.67 -4.38
CA TYR A 69 9.30 -6.46 -2.94
C TYR A 69 8.87 -5.04 -2.56
N ASN A 70 8.53 -4.22 -3.57
CA ASN A 70 7.90 -2.94 -3.34
C ASN A 70 6.41 -3.24 -3.20
N GLY A 71 5.83 -2.91 -2.07
CA GLY A 71 4.41 -3.13 -1.84
C GLY A 71 4.06 -3.46 -0.40
N GLY A 72 2.75 -3.42 -0.14
CA GLY A 72 2.19 -3.48 1.20
C GLY A 72 2.17 -2.10 1.84
N GLY A 73 0.98 -1.53 1.91
CA GLY A 73 0.63 -0.38 2.72
C GLY A 73 -0.31 -0.82 3.83
N VAL A 74 -0.29 -0.07 4.93
CA VAL A 74 -1.28 -0.19 6.00
C VAL A 74 -1.99 1.14 6.14
N ALA A 75 -3.31 1.09 6.13
CA ALA A 75 -4.16 2.22 6.44
C ALA A 75 -4.81 2.00 7.81
N VAL A 76 -4.83 3.05 8.61
CA VAL A 76 -5.41 3.06 9.95
C VAL A 76 -6.36 4.24 10.05
N ALA A 77 -7.65 3.95 10.19
CA ALA A 77 -8.70 4.96 10.26
C ALA A 77 -9.93 4.39 10.96
N ASP A 78 -10.83 5.25 11.42
CA ASP A 78 -12.12 4.84 11.97
C ASP A 78 -13.14 4.76 10.82
N PHE A 79 -13.37 3.57 10.28
CA PHE A 79 -14.19 3.40 9.06
C PHE A 79 -15.69 3.32 9.36
N ASN A 80 -16.08 3.11 10.62
CA ASN A 80 -17.47 3.05 11.06
C ASN A 80 -17.87 4.18 12.05
N ASN A 81 -16.98 5.13 12.31
CA ASN A 81 -17.16 6.24 13.23
C ASN A 81 -17.51 5.80 14.66
N ASP A 82 -16.92 4.70 15.14
CA ASP A 82 -17.14 4.19 16.51
C ASP A 82 -16.08 4.67 17.52
N GLY A 83 -15.10 5.44 17.06
CA GLY A 83 -13.99 5.97 17.84
C GLY A 83 -12.79 5.02 17.97
N LEU A 84 -12.83 3.85 17.32
CA LEU A 84 -11.72 2.89 17.32
C LEU A 84 -11.02 2.88 15.95
N PRO A 85 -9.68 2.83 15.92
CA PRO A 85 -8.95 2.71 14.66
C PRO A 85 -9.04 1.29 14.11
N ASP A 86 -9.57 1.17 12.90
CA ASP A 86 -9.64 -0.02 12.08
C ASP A 86 -8.38 -0.17 11.20
N LEU A 87 -8.24 -1.30 10.53
CA LEU A 87 -7.07 -1.60 9.71
C LEU A 87 -7.47 -1.98 8.28
N PHE A 88 -6.75 -1.45 7.31
CA PHE A 88 -6.74 -1.96 5.94
C PHE A 88 -5.31 -2.32 5.55
N PHE A 89 -5.13 -3.49 4.94
CA PHE A 89 -3.85 -3.97 4.44
C PHE A 89 -3.94 -4.18 2.93
N SER A 90 -2.99 -3.60 2.21
CA SER A 90 -2.84 -3.88 0.79
C SER A 90 -1.91 -5.08 0.56
N GLY A 91 -2.23 -5.91 -0.44
CA GLY A 91 -1.51 -7.14 -0.76
C GLY A 91 -0.99 -7.18 -2.20
N ASN A 92 0.17 -7.81 -2.41
CA ASN A 92 0.77 -7.92 -3.74
C ASN A 92 0.35 -9.19 -4.48
N MET A 93 0.72 -10.34 -3.91
CA MET A 93 0.33 -11.67 -4.41
C MET A 93 -0.75 -12.32 -3.53
N VAL A 94 -1.33 -11.53 -2.64
CA VAL A 94 -2.43 -11.91 -1.78
C VAL A 94 -3.48 -10.81 -1.86
N PRO A 95 -4.77 -11.11 -1.61
CA PRO A 95 -5.80 -10.10 -1.66
C PRO A 95 -5.69 -9.09 -0.51
N ASP A 96 -6.12 -7.86 -0.75
CA ASP A 96 -6.27 -6.82 0.27
C ASP A 96 -7.22 -7.29 1.40
N ARG A 97 -7.04 -6.76 2.61
CA ARG A 97 -7.85 -7.11 3.79
C ARG A 97 -8.27 -5.88 4.57
N ILE A 98 -9.48 -5.91 5.10
CA ILE A 98 -9.99 -4.90 6.03
C ILE A 98 -10.48 -5.56 7.32
N TYR A 99 -10.14 -4.94 8.45
CA TYR A 99 -10.39 -5.45 9.79
C TYR A 99 -11.09 -4.40 10.64
N LEU A 100 -12.24 -4.78 11.22
CA LEU A 100 -12.98 -3.99 12.20
C LEU A 100 -12.37 -4.16 13.59
N ASN A 101 -12.05 -3.07 14.26
CA ASN A 101 -11.58 -3.07 15.64
C ASN A 101 -12.75 -3.27 16.61
N LYS A 102 -12.69 -4.32 17.43
CA LYS A 102 -13.68 -4.64 18.47
C LYS A 102 -13.27 -4.12 19.85
N GLY A 103 -12.21 -3.31 19.91
CA GLY A 103 -11.56 -2.83 21.13
C GLY A 103 -10.53 -3.82 21.66
N HIS A 104 -9.68 -3.34 22.57
CA HIS A 104 -8.67 -4.15 23.26
C HIS A 104 -7.74 -4.95 22.32
N PHE A 105 -7.41 -4.40 21.16
CA PHE A 105 -6.61 -5.04 20.10
C PHE A 105 -7.23 -6.35 19.58
N LYS A 106 -8.56 -6.48 19.62
CA LYS A 106 -9.32 -7.54 18.97
C LYS A 106 -9.88 -7.01 17.66
N PHE A 107 -9.68 -7.76 16.58
CA PHE A 107 -10.05 -7.39 15.23
C PHE A 107 -10.85 -8.51 14.58
N GLU A 108 -11.81 -8.11 13.75
CA GLU A 108 -12.66 -8.99 12.97
C GLU A 108 -12.38 -8.76 11.48
N ASP A 109 -11.99 -9.79 10.73
CA ASP A 109 -11.84 -9.69 9.27
C ASP A 109 -13.23 -9.54 8.64
N VAL A 110 -13.52 -8.37 8.08
CA VAL A 110 -14.81 -8.05 7.45
C VAL A 110 -14.71 -7.95 5.93
N THR A 111 -13.57 -8.34 5.36
CA THR A 111 -13.22 -8.25 3.92
C THR A 111 -14.35 -8.74 3.02
N GLU A 112 -14.82 -9.97 3.22
CA GLU A 112 -15.81 -10.61 2.35
C GLU A 112 -17.15 -9.86 2.29
N THR A 113 -17.50 -9.17 3.38
CA THR A 113 -18.76 -8.44 3.48
C THR A 113 -18.61 -6.95 3.15
N SER A 114 -17.38 -6.46 3.06
CA SER A 114 -17.14 -5.02 2.98
C SER A 114 -17.39 -4.41 1.61
N GLY A 115 -17.37 -5.22 0.55
CA GLY A 115 -17.49 -4.70 -0.82
C GLY A 115 -16.18 -4.14 -1.38
N ILE A 116 -15.08 -4.15 -0.61
CA ILE A 116 -13.76 -4.03 -1.22
C ILE A 116 -13.57 -5.23 -2.14
N ASN A 117 -13.32 -4.99 -3.42
CA ASN A 117 -13.11 -6.05 -4.41
C ASN A 117 -11.66 -6.55 -4.30
N PRO A 118 -11.40 -7.69 -3.63
CA PRO A 118 -10.04 -8.14 -3.40
C PRO A 118 -9.66 -9.04 -4.58
N SER A 119 -9.52 -8.45 -5.79
CA SER A 119 -9.09 -9.22 -6.96
C SER A 119 -7.58 -9.50 -6.91
N ASP A 120 -7.11 -10.48 -7.69
CA ASP A 120 -5.69 -10.79 -7.91
C ASP A 120 -4.96 -9.63 -8.62
N SER A 121 -4.62 -8.60 -7.87
CA SER A 121 -3.92 -7.41 -8.37
C SER A 121 -2.89 -6.95 -7.34
N TRP A 122 -1.80 -6.36 -7.83
CA TRP A 122 -0.65 -6.00 -7.01
C TRP A 122 -0.85 -4.62 -6.40
N SER A 123 -1.26 -4.58 -5.14
CA SER A 123 -1.53 -3.32 -4.43
C SER A 123 -0.27 -2.77 -3.75
N PHE A 124 -0.06 -1.46 -3.85
CA PHE A 124 1.07 -0.72 -3.28
C PHE A 124 0.60 0.12 -2.09
N GLY A 125 0.88 1.43 -2.09
CA GLY A 125 0.43 2.36 -1.07
C GLY A 125 -1.09 2.39 -0.95
N VAL A 126 -1.54 2.57 0.28
CA VAL A 126 -2.93 2.84 0.62
C VAL A 126 -3.00 4.18 1.35
N SER A 127 -3.95 5.00 0.97
CA SER A 127 -4.22 6.29 1.60
C SER A 127 -5.67 6.38 2.00
N VAL A 128 -5.94 7.10 3.08
CA VAL A 128 -7.28 7.29 3.61
C VAL A 128 -7.57 8.78 3.68
N ALA A 129 -8.71 9.18 3.13
CA ALA A 129 -9.20 10.55 3.12
C ALA A 129 -10.71 10.53 2.94
N ASP A 130 -11.40 11.52 3.49
CA ASP A 130 -12.81 11.80 3.18
C ASP A 130 -12.84 12.66 1.90
N VAL A 131 -12.86 12.01 0.74
CA VAL A 131 -12.61 12.69 -0.55
C VAL A 131 -13.84 13.44 -1.05
N ASN A 132 -15.01 13.12 -0.51
CA ASN A 132 -16.30 13.70 -0.87
C ASN A 132 -16.91 14.57 0.26
N GLN A 133 -16.20 14.72 1.38
CA GLN A 133 -16.60 15.49 2.57
C GLN A 133 -17.91 15.01 3.21
N ASP A 134 -18.20 13.71 3.18
CA ASP A 134 -19.42 13.14 3.77
C ASP A 134 -19.26 12.70 5.24
N GLY A 135 -18.06 12.84 5.79
CA GLY A 135 -17.71 12.46 7.16
C GLY A 135 -17.35 10.98 7.32
N LEU A 136 -17.19 10.24 6.22
CA LEU A 136 -16.72 8.86 6.20
C LEU A 136 -15.35 8.79 5.53
N MET A 137 -14.46 8.00 6.13
CA MET A 137 -13.12 7.81 5.57
C MET A 137 -13.17 6.86 4.37
N ASP A 138 -12.75 7.33 3.20
CA ASP A 138 -12.61 6.54 1.96
C ASP A 138 -11.20 5.95 1.83
N ILE A 139 -11.04 4.94 0.96
CA ILE A 139 -9.77 4.23 0.79
C ILE A 139 -9.30 4.33 -0.66
N TYR A 140 -8.13 4.92 -0.88
CA TYR A 140 -7.45 4.90 -2.17
C TYR A 140 -6.33 3.86 -2.16
N VAL A 141 -6.32 2.95 -3.13
CA VAL A 141 -5.31 1.90 -3.26
C VAL A 141 -4.56 2.10 -4.57
N CYS A 142 -3.25 2.31 -4.46
CA CYS A 142 -2.34 2.35 -5.61
C CYS A 142 -2.13 0.92 -6.13
N MET A 143 -2.19 0.75 -7.44
CA MET A 143 -2.19 -0.53 -8.10
C MET A 143 -1.09 -0.58 -9.16
N GLY A 144 -0.52 -1.77 -9.36
CA GLY A 144 0.47 -1.99 -10.41
C GLY A 144 0.76 -3.47 -10.59
N GLY A 145 2.03 -3.81 -10.81
CA GLY A 145 2.48 -5.20 -10.87
C GLY A 145 3.23 -5.55 -12.16
N PRO A 146 3.64 -6.83 -12.28
CA PRO A 146 4.41 -7.31 -13.42
C PRO A 146 3.58 -7.35 -14.70
N GLY A 147 4.19 -6.91 -15.80
CA GLY A 147 3.59 -6.89 -17.13
C GLY A 147 3.29 -5.47 -17.58
N TYR A 148 4.29 -4.83 -18.18
CA TYR A 148 4.25 -3.42 -18.61
C TYR A 148 3.02 -3.00 -19.43
N LYS A 149 2.45 -3.92 -20.24
CA LYS A 149 1.27 -3.64 -21.08
C LYS A 149 -0.07 -3.90 -20.38
N LYS A 150 -0.04 -4.43 -19.16
CA LYS A 150 -1.26 -4.67 -18.38
C LYS A 150 -1.62 -3.39 -17.65
N LYS A 151 -2.90 -3.04 -17.73
CA LYS A 151 -3.48 -1.97 -16.95
C LYS A 151 -3.85 -2.51 -15.57
N HIS A 152 -3.46 -1.77 -14.55
CA HIS A 152 -3.73 -2.05 -13.16
C HIS A 152 -4.31 -0.78 -12.55
N PRO A 153 -5.50 -0.32 -13.00
CA PRO A 153 -6.03 0.96 -12.57
C PRO A 153 -6.14 1.01 -11.05
N ASP A 154 -5.79 2.16 -10.50
CA ASP A 154 -5.94 2.44 -9.08
C ASP A 154 -7.40 2.33 -8.65
N ARG A 155 -7.61 2.13 -7.34
CA ARG A 155 -8.95 1.97 -6.78
C ARG A 155 -9.24 3.05 -5.78
N LEU A 156 -10.46 3.57 -5.85
CA LEU A 156 -11.05 4.42 -4.82
C LEU A 156 -12.28 3.70 -4.30
N TYR A 157 -12.26 3.32 -3.03
CA TYR A 157 -13.37 2.72 -2.34
C TYR A 157 -14.08 3.78 -1.53
N ILE A 158 -15.24 4.23 -2.02
CA ILE A 158 -16.11 5.16 -1.29
C ILE A 158 -16.82 4.43 -0.18
N ASN A 159 -16.73 4.97 1.04
CA ASN A 159 -17.36 4.43 2.22
C ASN A 159 -18.85 4.78 2.25
N LEU A 160 -19.71 3.77 2.27
CA LEU A 160 -21.17 3.90 2.34
C LEU A 160 -21.69 3.74 3.78
N GLY A 161 -20.78 3.67 4.75
CA GLY A 161 -21.03 3.39 6.16
C GLY A 161 -21.16 1.90 6.46
N ASN A 162 -21.06 1.56 7.75
CA ASN A 162 -21.17 0.18 8.25
C ASN A 162 -20.24 -0.81 7.52
N PHE A 163 -18.99 -0.39 7.25
CA PHE A 163 -17.99 -1.17 6.52
C PHE A 163 -18.42 -1.56 5.09
N LYS A 164 -19.35 -0.85 4.46
CA LYS A 164 -19.71 -1.07 3.07
C LYS A 164 -18.95 -0.08 2.20
N PHE A 165 -18.29 -0.59 1.17
CA PHE A 165 -17.49 0.19 0.25
C PHE A 165 -17.91 -0.07 -1.19
N LYS A 166 -17.81 0.97 -2.03
CA LYS A 166 -18.03 0.90 -3.47
C LYS A 166 -16.77 1.35 -4.19
N GLU A 167 -16.25 0.52 -5.07
CA GLU A 167 -15.18 0.94 -5.99
C GLU A 167 -15.74 1.95 -7.00
N SER A 168 -15.15 3.14 -7.05
CA SER A 168 -15.65 4.32 -7.76
C SER A 168 -14.52 5.17 -8.38
N ALA A 169 -13.29 4.66 -8.55
CA ALA A 169 -12.16 5.44 -9.08
C ALA A 169 -12.51 6.17 -10.39
N LYS A 170 -13.05 5.42 -11.36
CA LYS A 170 -13.45 5.98 -12.65
C LYS A 170 -14.58 7.00 -12.55
N GLU A 171 -15.54 6.77 -11.64
CA GLU A 171 -16.67 7.67 -11.40
C GLU A 171 -16.21 9.02 -10.85
N TYR A 172 -15.15 9.01 -10.03
CA TYR A 172 -14.52 10.20 -9.46
C TYR A 172 -13.45 10.83 -10.35
N GLY A 173 -13.23 10.35 -11.58
CA GLY A 173 -12.29 10.96 -12.53
C GLY A 173 -10.87 10.37 -12.52
N PHE A 174 -10.57 9.42 -11.64
CA PHE A 174 -9.31 8.67 -11.66
C PHE A 174 -9.29 7.70 -12.85
N ASN A 175 -8.71 8.16 -13.96
CA ASN A 175 -8.59 7.42 -15.23
C ASN A 175 -7.15 6.98 -15.52
N ASP A 176 -6.39 6.66 -14.47
CA ASP A 176 -5.01 6.20 -14.57
C ASP A 176 -4.93 4.68 -14.84
N ASP A 177 -3.93 4.26 -15.63
CA ASP A 177 -3.75 2.87 -16.05
C ASP A 177 -2.99 2.00 -15.03
N GLY A 178 -2.63 2.54 -13.86
CA GLY A 178 -1.85 1.90 -12.81
C GLY A 178 -0.36 2.21 -12.85
N GLN A 179 0.43 1.41 -12.14
CA GLN A 179 1.86 1.63 -11.87
C GLN A 179 2.11 2.79 -10.88
N SER A 180 1.14 2.99 -10.00
CA SER A 180 1.22 3.95 -8.91
C SER A 180 1.84 3.31 -7.68
N ILE A 181 2.57 4.10 -6.89
CA ILE A 181 3.27 3.64 -5.69
C ILE A 181 2.62 4.17 -4.43
N GLN A 182 2.33 5.46 -4.39
CA GLN A 182 1.76 6.12 -3.21
C GLN A 182 0.91 7.31 -3.65
N SER A 183 -0.16 7.58 -2.92
CA SER A 183 -0.98 8.77 -3.08
C SER A 183 -0.94 9.64 -1.82
N LEU A 184 -1.04 10.94 -1.97
CA LEU A 184 -1.20 11.89 -0.86
C LEU A 184 -2.40 12.78 -1.15
N PHE A 185 -3.29 12.92 -0.16
CA PHE A 185 -4.43 13.83 -0.22
C PHE A 185 -4.15 15.07 0.63
N PHE A 186 -4.34 16.25 0.05
CA PHE A 186 -4.07 17.55 0.68
C PHE A 186 -4.71 18.67 -0.13
N ASP A 187 -5.00 19.79 0.52
CA ASP A 187 -5.54 21.00 -0.11
C ASP A 187 -4.37 21.79 -0.73
N TYR A 188 -4.06 21.60 -2.03
CA TYR A 188 -2.86 22.21 -2.64
C TYR A 188 -3.10 23.65 -3.07
N ASP A 189 -4.36 24.06 -3.30
CA ASP A 189 -4.71 25.40 -3.76
C ASP A 189 -5.51 26.25 -2.75
N HIS A 190 -5.73 25.73 -1.53
CA HIS A 190 -6.38 26.37 -0.39
C HIS A 190 -7.85 26.73 -0.63
N ASP A 191 -8.56 25.90 -1.39
CA ASP A 191 -9.99 26.09 -1.64
C ASP A 191 -10.89 25.32 -0.65
N GLY A 192 -10.29 24.50 0.22
CA GLY A 192 -10.95 23.80 1.31
C GLY A 192 -11.44 22.40 0.95
N ASP A 193 -11.08 21.86 -0.21
CA ASP A 193 -11.19 20.43 -0.50
C ASP A 193 -9.83 19.73 -0.58
N LEU A 194 -9.85 18.40 -0.61
CA LEU A 194 -8.62 17.61 -0.68
C LEU A 194 -8.39 17.21 -2.13
N ASP A 195 -7.32 17.75 -2.70
CA ASP A 195 -6.72 17.30 -3.94
C ASP A 195 -5.85 16.07 -3.72
N MET A 196 -5.19 15.61 -4.79
CA MET A 196 -4.39 14.40 -4.72
C MET A 196 -3.13 14.43 -5.59
N TYR A 197 -1.99 14.11 -4.98
CA TYR A 197 -0.75 13.78 -5.70
C TYR A 197 -0.60 12.26 -5.79
N LEU A 198 -0.30 11.75 -6.98
CA LEU A 198 -0.08 10.34 -7.27
C LEU A 198 1.36 10.12 -7.73
N LEU A 199 2.14 9.49 -6.87
CA LEU A 199 3.49 9.07 -7.18
C LEU A 199 3.46 7.84 -8.09
N LYS A 200 4.09 7.93 -9.25
CA LYS A 200 4.30 6.81 -10.16
C LYS A 200 5.66 6.20 -9.92
N GLY A 201 5.78 4.89 -10.14
CA GLY A 201 7.04 4.21 -9.91
C GLY A 201 7.00 2.74 -10.23
N GLY A 202 6.42 2.37 -11.37
CA GLY A 202 6.22 0.98 -11.77
C GLY A 202 6.26 0.81 -13.29
N GLY A 203 6.45 -0.44 -13.75
CA GLY A 203 6.33 -0.76 -15.17
C GLY A 203 7.49 -0.23 -16.03
N PHE A 204 8.50 -1.08 -16.23
CA PHE A 204 9.53 -0.85 -17.24
C PHE A 204 9.11 -1.43 -18.59
N ASP A 205 8.99 -0.59 -19.63
CA ASP A 205 9.13 -1.09 -21.01
C ASP A 205 10.60 -1.41 -21.30
N LYS A 206 11.49 -0.62 -20.69
CA LYS A 206 12.94 -0.66 -20.87
C LYS A 206 13.58 -0.76 -19.51
N SER A 207 14.44 -1.76 -19.34
CA SER A 207 15.17 -1.99 -18.09
C SER A 207 15.87 -0.71 -17.61
N PRO A 208 15.89 -0.41 -16.30
CA PRO A 208 16.47 0.84 -15.76
C PRO A 208 17.98 0.94 -15.95
N ILE A 209 18.67 -0.15 -16.31
CA ILE A 209 20.08 -0.11 -16.72
C ILE A 209 20.26 0.42 -18.16
N THR A 210 19.17 0.64 -18.90
CA THR A 210 19.22 1.18 -20.26
C THR A 210 19.32 2.69 -20.19
N ALA A 211 20.52 3.23 -20.35
CA ALA A 211 20.74 4.67 -20.43
C ALA A 211 19.96 5.26 -21.62
N ARG A 212 19.03 6.17 -21.32
CA ARG A 212 18.24 6.92 -22.30
C ARG A 212 17.97 8.32 -21.77
N PRO A 213 17.65 9.29 -22.65
CA PRO A 213 17.17 10.60 -22.21
C PRO A 213 15.89 10.46 -21.38
N ILE A 214 15.75 11.31 -20.37
CA ILE A 214 14.52 11.45 -19.57
C ILE A 214 13.42 12.00 -20.50
N GLU A 215 12.24 11.36 -20.47
CA GLU A 215 11.03 11.85 -21.13
C GLU A 215 10.46 13.03 -20.34
N LYS A 216 10.20 14.14 -21.04
CA LYS A 216 9.77 15.43 -20.45
C LYS A 216 8.48 15.99 -21.06
N ASP A 217 7.74 15.15 -21.77
CA ASP A 217 6.52 15.54 -22.47
C ASP A 217 5.24 15.21 -21.67
N GLY A 218 5.39 14.67 -20.45
CA GLY A 218 4.31 14.26 -19.56
C GLY A 218 3.52 13.04 -20.04
N LEU A 219 4.00 12.35 -21.08
CA LEU A 219 3.30 11.20 -21.67
C LEU A 219 3.79 9.85 -21.14
N SER A 220 4.91 9.85 -20.41
CA SER A 220 5.44 8.62 -19.81
C SER A 220 4.45 8.07 -18.77
N PRO A 221 4.20 6.75 -18.73
CA PRO A 221 3.40 6.10 -17.67
C PRO A 221 3.95 6.33 -16.26
N ASN A 222 5.21 6.75 -16.17
CA ASN A 222 5.95 7.04 -14.96
C ASN A 222 5.97 8.55 -14.63
N THR A 223 5.16 9.37 -15.31
CA THR A 223 4.99 10.78 -14.95
C THR A 223 4.02 10.87 -13.78
N ASP A 224 4.48 11.41 -12.66
CA ASP A 224 3.66 11.72 -11.48
C ASP A 224 2.41 12.52 -11.85
N LYS A 225 1.35 12.35 -11.07
CA LYS A 225 0.09 13.04 -11.31
C LYS A 225 -0.29 13.99 -10.19
N LEU A 226 -0.82 15.14 -10.55
CA LEU A 226 -1.57 16.01 -9.66
C LEU A 226 -3.02 16.05 -10.14
N TYR A 227 -3.93 15.68 -9.26
CA TYR A 227 -5.37 15.73 -9.48
C TYR A 227 -5.96 16.85 -8.64
N ARG A 228 -6.56 17.85 -9.30
CA ARG A 228 -7.38 18.84 -8.62
C ARG A 228 -8.76 18.28 -8.37
N ASN A 229 -9.28 18.46 -7.17
CA ASN A 229 -10.64 18.14 -6.80
C ASN A 229 -11.54 19.34 -7.15
N ASP A 230 -12.65 19.08 -7.85
CA ASP A 230 -13.58 20.12 -8.28
C ASP A 230 -15.02 19.62 -8.03
N PRO A 231 -15.99 20.50 -7.71
CA PRO A 231 -17.39 20.14 -7.68
C PRO A 231 -17.84 19.52 -9.01
N GLY A 232 -18.33 18.28 -8.94
CA GLY A 232 -18.69 17.53 -10.14
C GLY A 232 -19.98 18.07 -10.79
N PRO A 233 -19.94 18.57 -12.04
CA PRO A 233 -21.12 19.14 -12.67
C PRO A 233 -22.20 18.09 -12.92
N GLY A 234 -23.29 18.15 -12.15
CA GLY A 234 -24.43 17.24 -12.28
C GLY A 234 -24.22 15.88 -11.61
N THR A 235 -23.21 15.75 -10.74
CA THR A 235 -22.99 14.59 -9.86
C THR A 235 -23.25 14.97 -8.41
N GLU A 236 -23.45 13.98 -7.54
CA GLU A 236 -23.60 14.18 -6.09
C GLU A 236 -22.25 14.14 -5.35
N HIS A 237 -21.15 13.97 -6.10
CA HIS A 237 -19.79 13.83 -5.59
C HIS A 237 -18.82 14.67 -6.43
N PRO A 238 -17.62 14.99 -5.91
CA PRO A 238 -16.59 15.68 -6.67
C PRO A 238 -16.05 14.89 -7.86
N ILE A 239 -15.30 15.58 -8.72
CA ILE A 239 -14.53 15.00 -9.82
C ILE A 239 -13.08 15.45 -9.72
N PHE A 240 -12.17 14.49 -9.74
CA PHE A 240 -10.73 14.69 -9.78
C PHE A 240 -10.25 14.85 -11.23
N THR A 241 -9.61 15.96 -11.52
CA THR A 241 -9.08 16.31 -12.84
C THR A 241 -7.55 16.29 -12.83
N ASP A 242 -6.93 15.51 -13.72
CA ASP A 242 -5.47 15.54 -13.93
C ASP A 242 -5.04 16.92 -14.45
N VAL A 243 -4.33 17.67 -13.61
CA VAL A 243 -3.77 19.01 -13.89
C VAL A 243 -2.24 18.99 -13.92
N SER A 244 -1.63 17.81 -14.08
CA SER A 244 -0.17 17.61 -13.98
C SER A 244 0.60 18.49 -14.96
N LYS A 245 0.06 18.63 -16.19
CA LYS A 245 0.70 19.42 -17.25
C LYS A 245 0.66 20.91 -16.95
N GLU A 246 -0.46 21.40 -16.44
CA GLU A 246 -0.66 22.78 -16.00
C GLU A 246 0.26 23.10 -14.81
N ALA A 247 0.45 22.14 -13.90
CA ALA A 247 1.36 22.23 -12.76
C ALA A 247 2.85 22.05 -13.14
N GLY A 248 3.16 21.68 -14.38
CA GLY A 248 4.54 21.48 -14.86
C GLY A 248 5.16 20.12 -14.49
N ILE A 249 4.37 19.17 -14.01
CA ILE A 249 4.78 17.79 -13.74
C ILE A 249 4.80 17.03 -15.07
N MET A 250 5.94 17.09 -15.73
CA MET A 250 6.11 16.63 -17.11
C MET A 250 7.28 15.64 -17.27
N GLU A 251 8.16 15.58 -16.29
CA GLU A 251 9.31 14.68 -16.30
C GLU A 251 8.90 13.32 -15.74
N GLU A 252 9.33 12.26 -16.42
CA GLU A 252 9.15 10.92 -15.88
C GLU A 252 10.00 10.70 -14.62
N GLY A 253 9.48 9.89 -13.69
CA GLY A 253 10.12 9.57 -12.43
C GLY A 253 9.95 8.11 -12.04
N TYR A 254 10.80 7.63 -11.12
CA TYR A 254 10.70 6.29 -10.54
C TYR A 254 10.55 6.42 -9.04
N GLY A 255 9.46 7.07 -8.63
CA GLY A 255 9.19 7.38 -7.24
C GLY A 255 8.97 6.13 -6.39
N LEU A 256 9.53 6.11 -5.18
CA LEU A 256 9.37 4.99 -4.23
C LEU A 256 8.65 5.39 -2.94
N GLY A 257 8.61 6.68 -2.66
CA GLY A 257 7.92 7.26 -1.53
C GLY A 257 7.82 8.76 -1.74
N VAL A 258 6.79 9.35 -1.13
CA VAL A 258 6.53 10.78 -1.19
C VAL A 258 6.06 11.24 0.19
N SER A 259 6.39 12.47 0.56
CA SER A 259 5.97 13.11 1.80
C SER A 259 5.52 14.55 1.56
N LEU A 260 4.60 15.01 2.39
CA LEU A 260 4.17 16.41 2.46
C LEU A 260 4.72 17.06 3.72
N LEU A 261 5.31 18.23 3.57
CA LEU A 261 5.71 19.10 4.66
C LEU A 261 5.78 20.54 4.17
N ASP A 262 5.51 21.50 5.04
CA ASP A 262 5.88 22.90 4.78
C ASP A 262 7.34 23.07 5.26
N ILE A 263 8.31 22.86 4.36
CA ILE A 263 9.74 22.88 4.72
C ILE A 263 10.28 24.30 4.85
N ASN A 264 9.64 25.25 4.17
CA ASN A 264 10.10 26.62 4.05
C ASN A 264 9.32 27.60 4.97
N GLU A 265 8.31 27.10 5.68
CA GLU A 265 7.41 27.82 6.60
C GLU A 265 6.61 28.94 5.92
N ASP A 266 6.25 28.79 4.64
CA ASP A 266 5.45 29.77 3.89
C ASP A 266 3.93 29.51 3.95
N GLY A 267 3.53 28.42 4.61
CA GLY A 267 2.14 28.01 4.76
C GLY A 267 1.61 27.18 3.60
N TRP A 268 2.42 26.85 2.60
CA TRP A 268 2.07 25.94 1.50
C TRP A 268 2.73 24.58 1.70
N PRO A 269 2.02 23.47 1.46
CA PRO A 269 2.65 22.15 1.50
C PRO A 269 3.67 21.97 0.38
N ASP A 270 4.89 21.56 0.72
CA ASP A 270 5.90 21.09 -0.22
C ASP A 270 5.85 19.56 -0.36
N ILE A 271 6.11 19.08 -1.57
CA ILE A 271 6.20 17.65 -1.89
C ILE A 271 7.68 17.24 -1.95
N TYR A 272 8.05 16.18 -1.23
CA TYR A 272 9.39 15.58 -1.20
C TYR A 272 9.39 14.09 -1.55
#